data_AF-A0A2A6LY97-F1
#
_entry.id   AF-A0A2A6LY97-F1
#
_cell.length_a   1.000
_cell.length_b   1.000
_cell.length_c   1.000
_cell.angle_alpha   90.00
_cell.angle_beta   90.00
_cell.angle_gamma   90.00
#
_symmetry.space_group_name_H-M   'P 1'
#
loop_
_entity.id
_entity.type
_entity.pdbx_description
1 polymer ?
#
loop_
_entity_poly.entity_id
_entity_poly.type
_entity_poly.pdbx_seq_one_letter_code
_entity_poly.pdbx_strand_id
1 'polypeptide(L)'
;MNEFNLSKYEGIAMGWNFDISEAPRGRMITVTEADRNGVLKERQEFRHDHVILASKCGKVTRSYWIPDENRWCMFSKHEEPKAWQRWPEWPENAIAKLHEETPSEFERLCEVTK
;
A
#
# COMPACT_ATOMS: atom_id res chain seq x y z
N MET A 1 -16.51 25.76 21.35
CA MET A 1 -16.55 24.30 21.53
C MET A 1 -15.96 23.68 20.29
N ASN A 2 -14.73 23.18 20.38
CA ASN A 2 -14.12 22.43 19.28
C ASN A 2 -14.77 21.07 19.22
N GLU A 3 -15.63 20.84 18.23
CA GLU A 3 -15.97 19.50 17.76
C GLU A 3 -14.69 18.92 17.14
N PHE A 4 -13.79 18.43 17.99
CA PHE A 4 -12.66 17.63 17.56
C PHE A 4 -13.23 16.43 16.82
N ASN A 5 -12.92 16.36 15.54
CA ASN A 5 -13.43 15.41 14.57
C ASN A 5 -12.88 14.00 14.87
N LEU A 6 -13.36 13.37 15.94
CA LEU A 6 -12.94 12.04 16.42
C LEU A 6 -12.98 11.00 15.30
N SER A 7 -13.94 11.10 14.37
CA SER A 7 -14.06 10.17 13.24
C SER A 7 -12.86 10.16 12.29
N LYS A 8 -12.18 11.31 12.10
CA LYS A 8 -10.98 11.39 11.27
C LYS A 8 -9.79 10.67 11.93
N TYR A 9 -9.67 10.81 13.25
CA TYR A 9 -8.58 10.19 14.02
C TYR A 9 -8.79 8.69 14.23
N GLU A 10 -10.05 8.22 14.36
CA GLU A 10 -10.36 6.80 14.35
C GLU A 10 -10.00 6.14 13.00
N GLY A 11 -10.28 6.81 11.89
CA GLY A 11 -9.87 6.32 10.56
C GLY A 11 -8.35 6.16 10.44
N ILE A 12 -7.59 7.13 10.94
CA ILE A 12 -6.12 7.06 10.99
C ILE A 12 -5.65 5.92 11.91
N ALA A 13 -6.28 5.74 13.07
CA ALA A 13 -5.98 4.64 14.00
C ALA A 13 -6.25 3.25 13.39
N MET A 14 -7.19 3.16 12.44
CA MET A 14 -7.48 1.95 11.68
C MET A 14 -6.61 1.78 10.42
N GLY A 15 -5.60 2.64 10.21
CA GLY A 15 -4.67 2.59 9.09
C GLY A 15 -5.19 3.22 7.78
N TRP A 16 -6.32 3.94 7.83
CA TRP A 16 -6.83 4.70 6.68
C TRP A 16 -6.18 6.07 6.58
N ASN A 17 -5.62 6.36 5.41
CA ASN A 17 -5.13 7.67 5.06
C ASN A 17 -6.13 8.37 4.11
N PHE A 18 -6.50 9.60 4.44
CA PHE A 18 -7.47 10.40 3.70
C PHE A 18 -6.80 11.37 2.70
N ASP A 19 -5.47 11.47 2.72
CA ASP A 19 -4.70 12.17 1.69
C ASP A 19 -4.36 11.19 0.55
N ILE A 20 -5.14 11.27 -0.53
CA ILE A 20 -4.96 10.41 -1.71
C ILE A 20 -3.66 10.72 -2.46
N SER A 21 -3.08 11.91 -2.28
CA SER A 21 -1.81 12.26 -2.93
C SER A 21 -0.64 11.45 -2.39
N GLU A 22 -0.75 10.95 -1.15
CA GLU A 22 0.24 10.09 -0.50
C GLU A 22 0.09 8.60 -0.87
N ALA A 23 -0.97 8.22 -1.58
CA ALA A 23 -1.18 6.83 -1.96
C ALA A 23 -0.09 6.34 -2.95
N PRO A 24 0.52 5.16 -2.72
CA PRO A 24 1.52 4.59 -3.61
C PRO A 24 1.03 4.46 -5.04
N ARG A 25 1.75 5.06 -5.99
CA ARG A 25 1.41 5.05 -7.42
C ARG A 25 2.19 4.02 -8.22
N GLY A 26 2.93 3.12 -7.57
CA GLY A 26 3.87 2.21 -8.22
C GLY A 26 5.27 2.83 -8.36
N ARG A 27 6.20 2.01 -8.82
CA ARG A 27 7.62 2.38 -8.96
C ARG A 27 8.25 1.72 -10.18
N MET A 28 9.19 2.42 -10.80
CA MET A 28 10.11 1.81 -11.76
C MET A 28 11.09 0.93 -11.00
N ILE A 29 11.21 -0.33 -11.42
CA ILE A 29 12.20 -1.26 -10.89
C ILE A 29 13.13 -1.70 -12.01
N THR A 30 14.39 -1.93 -11.64
CA THR A 30 15.34 -2.60 -12.53
C THR A 30 15.20 -4.10 -12.31
N VAL A 31 14.83 -4.82 -13.34
CA VAL A 31 14.74 -6.29 -13.32
C VAL A 31 15.92 -6.84 -14.10
N THR A 32 16.66 -7.75 -13.49
CA THR A 32 17.75 -8.49 -14.14
C THR A 32 17.22 -9.86 -14.55
N GLU A 33 17.14 -10.11 -15.86
CA GLU A 33 16.72 -11.40 -16.42
C GLU A 33 17.91 -12.04 -17.16
N ALA A 34 18.16 -13.33 -16.91
CA ALA A 34 19.14 -14.09 -17.68
C ALA A 34 18.53 -14.51 -19.01
N ASP A 35 19.21 -14.23 -20.12
CA ASP A 35 18.82 -14.78 -21.41
C ASP A 35 19.14 -16.28 -21.52
N ARG A 36 18.70 -16.93 -22.61
CA ARG A 36 18.93 -18.37 -22.84
C ARG A 36 20.41 -18.76 -22.87
N ASN A 37 21.32 -17.80 -23.04
CA ASN A 37 22.77 -18.00 -23.06
C ASN A 37 23.42 -17.63 -21.71
N GLY A 38 22.63 -17.30 -20.68
CA GLY A 38 23.11 -16.96 -19.34
C GLY A 38 23.62 -15.52 -19.20
N VAL A 39 23.43 -14.67 -20.21
CA VAL A 39 23.81 -13.25 -20.12
C VAL A 39 22.73 -12.50 -19.36
N LEU A 40 23.11 -11.84 -18.26
CA LEU A 40 22.23 -10.99 -17.49
C LEU A 40 21.91 -9.72 -18.28
N LYS A 41 20.62 -9.45 -18.49
CA LYS A 41 20.13 -8.22 -19.08
C LYS A 41 19.28 -7.47 -18.07
N GLU A 42 19.56 -6.19 -17.93
CA GLU A 42 18.75 -5.28 -17.13
C GLU A 42 17.66 -4.66 -17.99
N ARG A 43 16.43 -4.66 -17.48
CA ARG A 43 15.30 -3.93 -18.06
C ARG A 43 14.65 -3.07 -16.99
N GLN A 44 14.19 -1.89 -17.40
CA GLN A 44 13.32 -1.07 -16.57
C GLN A 44 11.87 -1.57 -16.74
N GLU A 45 11.21 -1.88 -15.63
CA GLU A 45 9.81 -2.30 -15.62
C GLU A 45 9.04 -1.46 -14.60
N PHE A 46 7.84 -1.02 -14.97
CA PHE A 46 6.95 -0.36 -14.02
C PHE A 46 6.18 -1.42 -13.22
N ARG A 47 6.38 -1.43 -11.90
CA ARG A 47 5.64 -2.32 -10.99
C ARG A 47 4.57 -1.52 -10.27
N HIS A 48 3.32 -1.96 -10.44
CA HIS A 48 2.18 -1.42 -9.71
C HIS A 48 2.27 -1.73 -8.22
N ASP A 49 2.11 -0.71 -7.38
CA ASP A 49 1.87 -0.90 -5.95
C ASP A 49 0.36 -0.99 -5.74
N HIS A 50 -0.08 -2.09 -5.11
CA HIS A 50 -1.48 -2.28 -4.80
C HIS A 50 -1.84 -1.53 -3.51
N VAL A 51 -3.06 -1.00 -3.50
CA VAL A 51 -3.67 -0.31 -2.36
C VAL A 51 -5.10 -0.75 -2.21
N ILE A 52 -5.65 -0.53 -1.02
CA ILE A 52 -7.09 -0.62 -0.76
C ILE A 52 -7.64 0.80 -0.85
N LEU A 53 -8.67 1.02 -1.67
CA LEU A 53 -9.31 2.33 -1.85
C LEU A 53 -10.77 2.29 -1.41
N ALA A 54 -11.21 3.32 -0.69
CA ALA A 54 -12.61 3.55 -0.36
C ALA A 54 -13.19 4.62 -1.30
N SER A 55 -14.30 4.31 -1.97
CA SER A 55 -15.01 5.22 -2.86
C SER A 55 -15.94 6.16 -2.10
N LYS A 56 -16.47 7.18 -2.78
CA LYS A 56 -17.44 8.11 -2.21
C LYS A 56 -18.75 7.45 -1.80
N CYS A 57 -19.13 6.36 -2.46
CA CYS A 57 -20.33 5.58 -2.17
C CYS A 57 -20.10 4.46 -1.13
N GLY A 58 -18.94 4.44 -0.46
CA GLY A 58 -18.63 3.49 0.61
C GLY A 58 -18.18 2.12 0.12
N LYS A 59 -17.92 1.94 -1.19
CA LYS A 59 -17.33 0.70 -1.71
C LYS A 59 -15.84 0.67 -1.43
N VAL A 60 -15.33 -0.49 -1.02
CA VAL A 60 -13.90 -0.71 -0.79
C VAL A 60 -13.39 -1.71 -1.82
N THR A 61 -12.30 -1.38 -2.50
CA THR A 61 -11.72 -2.23 -3.55
C THR A 61 -10.21 -2.25 -3.49
N ARG A 62 -9.62 -3.40 -3.89
CA ARG A 62 -8.21 -3.43 -4.30
C ARG A 62 -8.05 -2.60 -5.57
N SER A 63 -7.03 -1.78 -5.63
CA SER A 63 -6.71 -0.93 -6.78
C SER A 63 -5.20 -0.75 -6.92
N TYR A 64 -4.80 -0.08 -8.00
CA TYR A 64 -3.46 0.39 -8.30
C TYR A 64 -3.56 1.59 -9.25
N TRP A 65 -2.51 2.39 -9.31
CA TRP A 65 -2.43 3.54 -10.21
C TRP A 65 -2.07 3.11 -11.63
N ILE A 66 -2.77 3.68 -12.62
CA ILE A 66 -2.51 3.49 -14.06
C ILE A 66 -1.89 4.79 -14.59
N PRO A 67 -0.55 4.86 -14.78
CA PRO A 67 0.14 6.09 -15.18
C PRO A 67 -0.38 6.67 -16.49
N ASP A 68 -0.54 5.83 -17.51
CA ASP A 68 -0.94 6.26 -18.86
C ASP A 68 -2.36 6.86 -18.90
N GLU A 69 -3.21 6.44 -17.97
CA GLU A 69 -4.59 6.92 -17.88
C GLU A 69 -4.79 8.00 -16.81
N ASN A 70 -3.76 8.27 -16.00
CA ASN A 70 -3.78 9.20 -14.87
C ASN A 70 -5.01 8.97 -13.97
N ARG A 71 -5.29 7.70 -13.63
CA ARG A 71 -6.41 7.31 -12.77
C ARG A 71 -6.13 6.04 -11.97
N TRP A 72 -6.93 5.81 -10.94
CA TRP A 72 -6.94 4.56 -10.19
C TRP A 72 -7.73 3.48 -10.93
N CYS A 73 -7.22 2.25 -10.94
CA CYS A 73 -7.96 1.09 -11.44
C CYS A 73 -9.29 0.94 -10.66
N MET A 74 -10.38 0.56 -11.34
CA MET A 74 -11.76 0.54 -10.81
C MET A 74 -12.39 1.92 -10.51
N PHE A 75 -11.68 3.02 -10.75
CA PHE A 75 -12.24 4.37 -10.69
C PHE A 75 -12.27 5.00 -12.09
N SER A 76 -13.27 5.86 -12.32
CA SER A 76 -13.28 6.70 -13.52
C SER A 76 -12.25 7.82 -13.40
N LYS A 77 -11.83 8.41 -14.53
CA LYS A 77 -10.82 9.49 -14.55
C LYS A 77 -11.20 10.72 -13.71
N HIS A 78 -12.50 10.92 -13.45
CA HIS A 78 -13.02 12.05 -12.70
C HIS A 78 -13.49 11.68 -11.29
N GLU A 79 -13.30 10.43 -10.89
CA GLU A 79 -13.68 9.95 -9.57
C GLU A 79 -12.43 9.64 -8.75
N GLU A 80 -12.18 10.48 -7.76
CA GLU A 80 -11.13 10.25 -6.78
C GLU A 80 -11.68 9.47 -5.57
N PRO A 81 -10.94 8.47 -5.06
CA PRO A 81 -11.26 7.82 -3.79
C PRO A 81 -11.29 8.81 -2.62
N LYS A 82 -11.92 8.42 -1.50
CA LYS A 82 -11.95 9.22 -0.27
C LYS A 82 -10.84 8.88 0.71
N ALA A 83 -10.38 7.63 0.70
CA ALA A 83 -9.32 7.16 1.58
C ALA A 83 -8.61 5.95 0.96
N TRP A 84 -7.40 5.68 1.44
CA TRP A 84 -6.60 4.55 1.04
C TRP A 84 -5.94 3.84 2.23
N GLN A 85 -5.60 2.57 2.04
CA GLN A 85 -4.68 1.81 2.90
C GLN A 85 -3.64 1.10 2.06
N ARG A 86 -2.49 0.79 2.66
CA ARG A 86 -1.52 -0.12 2.06
C ARG A 86 -2.17 -1.48 1.85
N TRP A 87 -1.86 -2.12 0.73
CA TRP A 87 -2.18 -3.53 0.57
C TRP A 87 -1.42 -4.34 1.63
N PRO A 88 -2.09 -5.27 2.34
CA PRO A 88 -1.43 -6.06 3.37
C PRO A 88 -0.34 -6.93 2.75
N GLU A 89 0.79 -7.02 3.43
CA GLU A 89 1.79 -8.04 3.15
C GLU A 89 1.31 -9.39 3.68
N TRP A 90 1.83 -10.48 3.11
CA TRP A 90 1.63 -11.80 3.68
C TRP A 90 2.17 -11.81 5.13
N PRO A 91 1.44 -12.38 6.11
CA PRO A 91 1.82 -12.31 7.51
C PRO A 91 3.28 -12.66 7.84
N GLU A 92 3.85 -13.69 7.19
CA GLU A 92 5.23 -14.09 7.39
C GLU A 92 6.24 -13.00 6.99
N ASN A 93 5.97 -12.30 5.89
CA ASN A 93 6.82 -11.20 5.42
C ASN A 93 6.69 -9.97 6.33
N ALA A 94 5.47 -9.68 6.80
CA ALA A 94 5.22 -8.61 7.75
C ALA A 94 5.96 -8.85 9.08
N ILE A 95 5.95 -10.10 9.55
CA ILE A 95 6.68 -10.53 10.75
C ILE A 95 8.19 -10.37 10.58
N ALA A 96 8.75 -10.84 9.46
CA ALA A 96 10.18 -10.72 9.19
C ALA A 96 10.63 -9.24 9.19
N LYS A 97 9.83 -8.37 8.56
CA LYS A 97 10.10 -6.93 8.50
C LYS A 97 10.02 -6.25 9.87
N LEU A 98 9.02 -6.58 10.69
CA LEU A 98 8.92 -6.09 12.07
C LEU A 98 10.12 -6.52 12.92
N HIS A 99 10.57 -7.76 12.77
CA HIS A 99 11.77 -8.26 13.46
C HIS A 99 13.03 -7.48 13.04
N GLU A 100 13.15 -7.10 11.77
CA GLU A 100 14.29 -6.31 11.25
C GLU A 100 14.24 -4.83 11.68
N GLU A 101 13.05 -4.21 11.64
CA GLU A 101 12.88 -2.77 11.88
C GLU A 101 12.72 -2.43 13.37
N THR A 102 12.03 -3.25 14.16
CA THR A 102 11.77 -3.04 15.59
C THR A 102 11.86 -4.34 16.42
N PRO A 103 13.07 -4.90 16.61
CA PRO A 103 13.27 -6.17 17.33
C PRO A 103 12.59 -6.22 18.71
N SER A 104 12.60 -5.10 19.46
CA SER A 104 12.01 -5.00 20.79
C SER A 104 10.47 -5.02 20.82
N GLU A 105 9.81 -4.59 19.73
CA GLU A 105 8.34 -4.69 19.64
C GLU A 105 7.92 -6.09 19.24
N PHE A 106 8.70 -6.74 18.39
CA PHE A 106 8.50 -8.13 18.02
C PHE A 106 8.58 -9.07 19.24
N GLU A 107 9.62 -8.93 20.08
CA GLU A 107 9.74 -9.72 21.31
C GLU A 107 8.54 -9.55 22.25
N ARG A 108 8.04 -8.31 22.43
CA ARG A 108 6.83 -8.05 23.25
C ARG A 108 5.58 -8.75 22.69
N LEU A 109 5.39 -8.78 21.37
CA LEU A 109 4.24 -9.45 20.75
C LEU A 109 4.31 -10.98 20.90
N CYS A 110 5.51 -11.56 20.84
CA CYS A 110 5.73 -12.99 21.07
C CYS A 110 5.56 -13.40 22.55
N GLU A 111 5.82 -12.50 23.50
CA GLU A 111 5.61 -12.78 24.92
C GLU A 111 4.13 -12.76 25.34
N VAL A 112 3.30 -11.95 24.67
CA VAL A 112 1.85 -11.85 24.94
C VAL A 112 1.07 -13.10 24.47
N THR A 113 1.70 -13.98 23.69
CA THR A 113 1.11 -15.23 23.17
C THR A 113 1.50 -16.49 23.93
N LYS A 114 2.21 -16.37 25.07
CA LYS A 114 2.45 -17.47 26.02
C LYS A 114 1.49 -17.40 27.21
#